data_AF-A0A841LT82-F1
#
_entry.id   AF-A0A841LT82-F1
#
_cell.length_a   1.000
_cell.length_b   1.000
_cell.length_c   1.000
_cell.angle_alpha   90.00
_cell.angle_beta   90.00
_cell.angle_gamma   90.00
#
_symmetry.space_group_name_H-M   'P 1'
#
loop_
_entity.id
_entity.type
_entity.pdbx_description
1 polymer ?
#
loop_
_entity_poly.entity_id
_entity_poly.type
_entity_poly.pdbx_seq_one_letter_code
_entity_poly.pdbx_strand_id
1 'polypeptide(L)'
;MNIQDMTSFDKFLTPTLIKVVYWIGNAGIALMSLMMILSAFSYMGRGVMQVLGAIVFFVVGLIFWRVMCEGIMLTFRIYDRLTEIRDRLPRN
;
A
#
# COMPACT_ATOMS: atom_id res chain seq x y z
N MET A 1 1.85 17.35 21.67
CA MET A 1 1.27 17.07 20.35
C MET A 1 -0.21 16.83 20.55
N ASN A 2 -1.05 17.73 20.04
CA ASN A 2 -2.49 17.72 20.28
C ASN A 2 -3.17 16.82 19.24
N ILE A 3 -4.08 15.96 19.67
CA ILE A 3 -4.73 14.93 18.83
C ILE A 3 -5.59 15.59 17.73
N GLN A 4 -5.98 16.86 17.93
CA GLN A 4 -6.73 17.66 16.97
C GLN A 4 -5.95 18.00 15.68
N ASP A 5 -4.61 18.02 15.73
CA ASP A 5 -3.78 18.22 14.53
C ASP A 5 -3.73 16.95 13.67
N MET A 6 -4.00 15.77 14.25
CA MET A 6 -4.05 14.50 13.52
C MET A 6 -5.37 14.30 12.76
N THR A 7 -6.43 15.02 13.16
CA THR A 7 -7.76 14.98 12.52
C THR A 7 -7.96 16.09 11.50
N SER A 8 -7.04 17.05 11.44
CA SER A 8 -7.05 18.12 10.45
C SER A 8 -6.45 17.60 9.13
N PHE A 9 -7.29 16.98 8.29
CA PHE A 9 -6.97 16.53 6.93
C PHE A 9 -6.54 17.65 5.95
N ASP A 10 -6.40 18.89 6.43
CA ASP A 10 -6.12 20.10 5.65
C ASP A 10 -4.63 20.33 5.33
N LYS A 11 -3.69 19.60 5.96
CA LYS A 11 -2.27 19.68 5.61
C LYS A 11 -1.78 18.34 5.10
N PHE A 12 -1.29 18.34 3.86
CA PHE A 12 -0.51 17.33 3.12
C PHE A 12 0.28 16.27 3.94
N LEU A 13 -0.38 15.47 4.76
CA LEU A 13 0.18 14.28 5.41
C LEU A 13 0.12 13.04 4.50
N THR A 14 -0.48 13.18 3.33
CA THR A 14 -0.82 12.07 2.44
C THR A 14 0.39 11.27 1.95
N PRO A 15 1.53 11.89 1.54
CA PRO A 15 2.67 11.13 1.05
C PRO A 15 3.31 10.26 2.14
N THR A 16 3.35 10.75 3.38
CA THR A 16 3.95 10.05 4.52
C THR A 16 3.02 8.94 5.03
N LEU A 17 1.72 9.20 5.08
CA LEU A 17 0.73 8.19 5.46
C LEU A 17 0.76 6.99 4.50
N ILE A 18 0.85 7.23 3.19
CA ILE A 18 0.94 6.16 2.18
C ILE A 18 2.17 5.27 2.39
N LYS A 19 3.31 5.83 2.83
CA LYS A 19 4.51 5.03 3.16
C LYS A 19 4.25 4.08 4.33
N VAL A 20 3.55 4.54 5.37
CA VAL A 20 3.17 3.70 6.51
C VAL A 20 2.22 2.59 6.06
N VAL A 21 1.20 2.94 5.27
CA VAL A 21 0.25 1.97 4.69
C VAL A 21 0.97 0.95 3.82
N TYR A 22 1.96 1.37 3.01
CA TYR A 22 2.76 0.48 2.19
C TYR A 22 3.41 -0.61 3.05
N TRP A 23 4.15 -0.25 4.09
CA TRP A 23 4.81 -1.22 4.97
C TRP A 23 3.82 -2.15 5.68
N ILE A 24 2.70 -1.61 6.17
CA ILE A 24 1.64 -2.41 6.81
C ILE A 24 1.06 -3.43 5.83
N GLY A 25 0.76 -3.02 4.59
CA GLY A 25 0.22 -3.94 3.59
C GLY A 25 1.21 -5.01 3.15
N ASN A 26 2.50 -4.67 3.01
CA ASN A 26 3.55 -5.67 2.74
C ASN A 26 3.63 -6.70 3.88
N ALA A 27 3.61 -6.23 5.13
CA ALA A 27 3.60 -7.12 6.30
C ALA A 27 2.33 -7.99 6.33
N GLY A 28 1.17 -7.43 6.00
CA GLY A 28 -0.09 -8.16 5.89
C GLY A 28 -0.05 -9.27 4.83
N ILE A 29 0.43 -8.97 3.63
CA ILE A 29 0.58 -9.95 2.53
C ILE A 29 1.56 -11.06 2.93
N ALA A 30 2.67 -10.71 3.58
CA ALA A 30 3.64 -11.67 4.09
C ALA A 30 3.02 -12.60 5.16
N LEU A 31 2.31 -12.04 6.13
CA LEU A 31 1.63 -12.79 7.19
C LEU A 31 0.54 -13.71 6.61
N MET A 32 -0.29 -13.21 5.70
CA MET A 32 -1.31 -14.01 5.03
C MET A 32 -0.70 -15.17 4.24
N SER A 33 0.34 -14.91 3.45
CA SER A 33 1.06 -15.96 2.74
C SER A 33 1.64 -17.01 3.69
N LEU A 34 2.21 -16.57 4.81
CA LEU A 34 2.77 -17.49 5.81
C LEU A 34 1.67 -18.36 6.43
N MET A 35 0.51 -17.79 6.77
CA MET A 35 -0.64 -18.55 7.27
C MET A 35 -1.15 -19.56 6.23
N MET A 36 -1.16 -19.20 4.95
CA MET A 36 -1.54 -20.12 3.87
C MET A 36 -0.57 -21.30 3.75
N ILE A 37 0.73 -21.07 3.95
CA ILE A 37 1.75 -22.12 3.97
C ILE A 37 1.59 -23.02 5.20
N LEU A 38 1.44 -22.44 6.40
CA LEU A 38 1.28 -23.22 7.64
C LEU A 38 0.02 -24.10 7.61
N SER A 39 -1.08 -23.58 7.06
CA SER A 39 -2.31 -24.36 6.87
C SER A 39 -2.20 -25.42 5.77
N ALA A 40 -1.25 -25.32 4.84
CA ALA A 40 -1.07 -26.33 3.80
C ALA A 40 -0.59 -27.67 4.38
N PHE A 41 0.13 -27.66 5.50
CA PHE A 41 0.64 -28.87 6.15
C PHE A 41 -0.44 -29.69 6.87
N SER A 42 -1.60 -29.10 7.17
CA SER A 42 -2.72 -29.84 7.78
C SER A 42 -3.60 -30.58 6.77
N TYR A 43 -3.46 -30.32 5.47
CA TYR A 43 -4.23 -30.98 4.42
C TYR A 43 -3.48 -32.17 3.81
N MET A 44 -3.92 -33.38 4.14
CA MET A 44 -3.39 -34.62 3.59
C MET A 44 -3.70 -34.71 2.08
N GLY A 45 -2.67 -34.68 1.24
CA GLY A 45 -2.76 -34.87 -0.22
C GLY A 45 -2.88 -33.61 -1.08
N ARG A 46 -3.12 -32.42 -0.50
CA ARG A 46 -3.24 -31.13 -1.25
C ARG A 46 -2.27 -30.03 -0.85
N GLY A 47 -1.44 -30.24 0.17
CA GLY A 47 -0.53 -29.22 0.70
C GLY A 47 0.40 -28.59 -0.34
N VAL A 48 0.92 -29.37 -1.30
CA VAL A 48 1.85 -28.86 -2.33
C VAL A 48 1.19 -27.78 -3.21
N MET A 49 -0.05 -28.00 -3.65
CA MET A 49 -0.76 -27.02 -4.49
C MET A 49 -1.06 -25.73 -3.70
N GLN A 50 -1.38 -25.87 -2.42
CA GLN A 50 -1.65 -24.73 -1.55
C GLN A 50 -0.38 -23.90 -1.25
N VAL A 51 0.77 -24.55 -1.06
CA VAL A 51 2.06 -23.86 -0.92
C VAL A 51 2.43 -23.10 -2.20
N LEU A 52 2.27 -23.73 -3.38
CA LEU A 52 2.50 -23.05 -4.66
C LEU A 52 1.56 -21.84 -4.83
N GLY A 53 0.28 -22.01 -4.48
CA GLY A 53 -0.70 -20.92 -4.47
C GLY A 53 -0.31 -19.78 -3.52
N ALA A 54 0.21 -20.09 -2.34
CA ALA A 54 0.67 -19.09 -1.37
C ALA A 54 1.88 -18.30 -1.89
N ILE A 55 2.85 -18.97 -2.54
CA ILE A 55 4.01 -18.31 -3.16
C ILE A 55 3.56 -17.37 -4.28
N VAL A 56 2.65 -17.83 -5.15
CA VAL A 56 2.09 -16.99 -6.22
C VAL A 56 1.34 -15.80 -5.64
N PHE A 57 0.49 -16.03 -4.63
CA PHE A 57 -0.23 -14.97 -3.92
C PHE A 57 0.73 -13.94 -3.32
N PHE A 58 1.82 -14.38 -2.70
CA PHE A 58 2.83 -13.48 -2.14
C PHE A 58 3.46 -12.59 -3.21
N VAL A 59 3.97 -13.18 -4.28
CA VAL A 59 4.65 -12.43 -5.35
C VAL A 59 3.70 -11.48 -6.05
N VAL A 60 2.53 -11.98 -6.49
CA VAL A 60 1.53 -11.18 -7.19
C VAL A 60 0.96 -10.10 -6.25
N GLY A 61 0.68 -10.46 -5.00
CA GLY A 61 0.17 -9.54 -3.98
C GLY A 61 1.13 -8.38 -3.73
N LEU A 62 2.43 -8.66 -3.57
CA LEU A 62 3.44 -7.61 -3.36
C LEU A 62 3.56 -6.67 -4.57
N ILE A 63 3.58 -7.22 -5.78
CA ILE A 63 3.65 -6.43 -7.02
C ILE A 63 2.39 -5.56 -7.15
N PHE A 64 1.22 -6.17 -7.00
CA PHE A 64 -0.06 -5.46 -7.09
C PHE A 64 -0.15 -4.33 -6.05
N TRP A 65 0.18 -4.63 -4.79
CA TRP A 65 0.18 -3.66 -3.70
C TRP A 65 1.11 -2.49 -3.99
N ARG A 66 2.33 -2.78 -4.47
CA ARG A 66 3.30 -1.75 -4.87
C ARG A 66 2.75 -0.83 -5.95
N VAL A 67 2.17 -1.39 -7.02
CA VAL A 67 1.60 -0.61 -8.13
C VAL A 67 0.45 0.27 -7.64
N MET A 68 -0.43 -0.25 -6.78
CA MET A 68 -1.53 0.54 -6.21
C MET A 68 -1.00 1.70 -5.34
N CYS A 69 -0.06 1.44 -4.44
CA CYS A 69 0.53 2.48 -3.59
C CYS A 69 1.31 3.54 -4.40
N GLU A 70 2.09 3.12 -5.39
CA GLU A 70 2.81 4.03 -6.29
C GLU A 70 1.83 4.88 -7.11
N GLY A 71 0.73 4.29 -7.62
CA GLY A 71 -0.31 5.01 -8.35
C GLY A 71 -1.00 6.08 -7.51
N ILE A 72 -1.37 5.76 -6.26
CA ILE A 72 -1.96 6.75 -5.35
C ILE A 72 -0.97 7.88 -5.06
N MET A 73 0.29 7.54 -4.75
CA MET A 73 1.34 8.54 -4.49
C MET A 73 1.61 9.43 -5.71
N LEU A 74 1.58 8.86 -6.91
CA LEU A 74 1.72 9.59 -8.17
C LEU A 74 0.60 10.62 -8.33
N THR A 75 -0.66 10.26 -8.07
CA THR A 75 -1.79 11.18 -8.16
C THR A 75 -1.64 12.37 -7.20
N PHE A 76 -1.23 12.14 -5.96
CA PHE A 76 -0.94 13.23 -5.02
C PHE A 76 0.19 14.13 -5.51
N ARG A 77 1.28 13.54 -6.02
CA ARG A 77 2.38 14.34 -6.60
C ARG A 77 1.93 15.15 -7.80
N ILE A 78 1.05 14.62 -8.66
CA ILE A 78 0.49 15.37 -9.79
C ILE A 78 -0.33 16.56 -9.28
N TYR A 79 -1.18 16.35 -8.27
CA TYR A 79 -1.97 17.42 -7.65
C TYR A 79 -1.09 18.54 -7.07
N ASP A 80 0.00 18.19 -6.38
CA ASP A 80 0.96 19.15 -5.85
C ASP A 80 1.58 19.99 -6.96
N ARG A 81 1.99 19.34 -8.06
CA ARG A 81 2.57 20.03 -9.23
C ARG A 81 1.56 20.95 -9.93
N LEU A 82 0.30 20.53 -10.06
CA LEU A 82 -0.76 21.37 -10.62
C LEU A 82 -1.01 22.61 -9.74
N THR A 83 -1.00 22.43 -8.42
CA THR A 83 -1.15 23.52 -7.45
C THR A 83 0.01 24.52 -7.57
N GLU A 84 1.25 24.02 -7.67
CA GLU A 84 2.45 24.84 -7.88
C GLU A 84 2.40 25.65 -9.18
N ILE A 85 1.88 25.07 -10.27
CA ILE A 85 1.69 25.77 -11.55
C ILE A 85 0.63 26.87 -11.41
N ARG A 86 -0.54 26.54 -10.82
CA ARG A 86 -1.64 27.48 -10.62
C ARG A 86 -1.18 28.71 -9.83
N ASP A 87 -0.42 28.51 -8.77
CA ASP A 87 0.02 29.58 -7.88
C ASP A 87 1.10 30.48 -8.53
N ARG A 88 1.71 30.03 -9.63
CA ARG A 88 2.67 30.81 -10.44
C ARG A 88 2.04 31.58 -11.59
N LEU A 89 0.76 31.33 -11.93
CA LEU A 89 0.10 32.12 -12.97
C LEU A 89 -0.22 33.53 -12.44
N PRO A 90 0.10 34.60 -13.20
CA PRO A 90 -0.28 35.95 -12.82
C PRO A 90 -1.80 36.04 -12.75
N ARG A 91 -2.32 36.59 -11.66
CA ARG A 91 -3.75 36.78 -11.44
C ARG A 91 -4.21 38.01 -12.22
N ASN A 92 -4.58 37.80 -13.48
CA ASN A 92 -5.23 38.80 -14.33
C ASN A 92 -6.70 39.01 -13.95
#